data_AF-A0A359EGZ3-F1
#
_entry.id   AF-A0A359EGZ3-F1
#
_cell.length_a   1.000
_cell.length_b   1.000
_cell.length_c   1.000
_cell.angle_alpha   90.00
_cell.angle_beta   90.00
_cell.angle_gamma   90.00
#
_symmetry.space_group_name_H-M   'P 1'
#
loop_
_entity.id
_entity.type
_entity.pdbx_description
1 polymer ?
#
loop_
_entity_poly.entity_id
_entity_poly.type
_entity_poly.pdbx_seq_one_letter_code
_entity_poly.pdbx_strand_id
1 'polypeptide(L)'
;QVRKAPQQLLEAQALVPVDQINSKHLNNDDLYIFAFLMALVTPNQNTLKAAISANQPIYLIYALPKTWAKPTQWASLGQLAVKSNASTVIKLELGGQNPQHQRQSEQIVLPPQKRATLRSEFCTLSYLYTPNFPDGTMGVHSAALNETLLIDPLEWCNIWVYGMEIIFGGYITRGEFRQQATRLPAGSRVFQYSRTQTENFTLPFRELHPLGELFARAQSWQQDRKP
;
A
#
# COMPACT_ATOMS: atom_id res chain seq x y z
N GLN A 1 14.05 -15.38 2.74
CA GLN A 1 15.24 -15.61 3.59
C GLN A 1 14.85 -15.76 5.05
N VAL A 2 14.02 -14.85 5.60
CA VAL A 2 13.49 -14.92 6.98
C VAL A 2 12.96 -16.31 7.39
N ARG A 3 12.16 -16.99 6.55
CA ARG A 3 11.68 -18.36 6.85
C ARG A 3 12.78 -19.41 7.06
N LYS A 4 13.96 -19.22 6.48
CA LYS A 4 15.10 -20.16 6.63
C LYS A 4 16.00 -19.81 7.81
N ALA A 5 15.90 -18.58 8.35
CA ALA A 5 16.72 -18.08 9.44
C ALA A 5 15.96 -17.00 10.25
N PRO A 6 14.87 -17.36 10.95
CA PRO A 6 14.00 -16.40 11.64
C PRO A 6 14.74 -15.61 12.74
N GLN A 7 15.81 -16.17 13.29
CA GLN A 7 16.68 -15.49 14.26
C GLN A 7 17.25 -14.15 13.74
N GLN A 8 17.36 -13.97 12.42
CA GLN A 8 17.80 -12.69 11.83
C GLN A 8 16.86 -11.52 12.16
N LEU A 9 15.60 -11.79 12.50
CA LEU A 9 14.64 -10.76 12.90
C LEU A 9 14.99 -10.11 14.24
N LEU A 10 15.75 -10.80 15.10
CA LEU A 10 16.18 -10.25 16.40
C LEU A 10 17.20 -9.12 16.26
N GLU A 11 17.91 -9.08 15.12
CA GLU A 11 18.85 -8.00 14.77
C GLU A 11 18.14 -6.79 14.14
N ALA A 12 16.85 -6.91 13.86
CA ALA A 12 16.06 -5.81 13.34
C ALA A 12 15.79 -4.77 14.45
N GLN A 13 15.32 -3.59 14.03
CA GLN A 13 15.13 -2.43 14.90
C GLN A 13 13.65 -2.10 15.10
N ALA A 14 13.15 -2.08 16.33
CA ALA A 14 11.84 -1.55 16.66
C ALA A 14 11.86 -0.04 16.49
N LEU A 15 11.04 0.49 15.58
CA LEU A 15 11.05 1.89 15.19
C LEU A 15 9.73 2.56 15.57
N VAL A 16 9.82 3.69 16.27
CA VAL A 16 8.65 4.54 16.55
C VAL A 16 8.98 5.98 16.12
N PRO A 17 8.18 6.59 15.23
CA PRO A 17 8.37 7.97 14.84
C PRO A 17 8.38 8.93 16.04
N VAL A 18 9.24 9.97 15.98
CA VAL A 18 9.43 10.92 17.10
C VAL A 18 8.12 11.63 17.48
N ASP A 19 7.30 11.97 16.50
CA ASP A 19 5.97 12.56 16.70
C ASP A 19 5.01 11.61 17.43
N GLN A 20 5.08 10.30 17.16
CA GLN A 20 4.26 9.31 17.87
C GLN A 20 4.69 9.11 19.33
N ILE A 21 6.00 9.10 19.60
CA ILE A 21 6.50 9.03 20.99
C ILE A 21 6.05 10.25 21.79
N ASN A 22 6.14 11.44 21.19
CA ASN A 22 5.80 12.70 21.83
C ASN A 22 4.30 12.96 21.88
N SER A 23 3.47 12.07 21.30
CA SER A 23 2.02 12.17 21.36
C SER A 23 1.54 12.16 22.81
N LYS A 24 0.65 13.11 23.14
CA LYS A 24 0.00 13.20 24.45
C LYS A 24 -1.17 12.22 24.61
N HIS A 25 -1.54 11.52 23.55
CA HIS A 25 -2.66 10.58 23.55
C HIS A 25 -2.32 9.22 24.17
N LEU A 26 -1.04 8.94 24.40
CA LEU A 26 -0.56 7.72 25.02
C LEU A 26 -0.03 8.03 26.43
N ASN A 27 -0.21 7.07 27.34
CA ASN A 27 0.37 7.03 28.68
C ASN A 27 1.69 6.23 28.66
N ASN A 28 2.43 6.21 29.78
CA ASN A 28 3.67 5.45 29.85
C ASN A 28 3.44 3.93 29.91
N ASP A 29 2.29 3.51 30.45
CA ASP A 29 1.94 2.09 30.61
C ASP A 29 1.32 1.48 29.34
N ASP A 30 1.08 2.30 28.31
CA ASP A 30 0.60 1.82 27.03
C ASP A 30 1.64 0.93 26.36
N LEU A 31 1.17 -0.14 25.72
CA LEU A 31 2.03 -1.15 25.12
C LEU A 31 2.31 -0.83 23.66
N TYR A 32 3.58 -0.86 23.29
CA TYR A 32 4.00 -1.03 21.92
C TYR A 32 4.20 -2.51 21.63
N ILE A 33 3.53 -3.00 20.59
CA ILE A 33 3.70 -4.34 20.05
C ILE A 33 4.29 -4.19 18.65
N PHE A 34 5.43 -4.82 18.42
CA PHE A 34 6.11 -4.75 17.13
C PHE A 34 5.91 -6.05 16.37
N ALA A 35 5.65 -5.93 15.07
CA ALA A 35 5.44 -7.07 14.18
C ALA A 35 6.10 -6.86 12.82
N PHE A 36 6.51 -7.95 12.21
CA PHE A 36 6.94 -8.02 10.82
C PHE A 36 5.77 -8.49 9.96
N LEU A 37 5.43 -7.70 8.96
CA LEU A 37 4.54 -8.13 7.90
C LEU A 37 5.38 -8.76 6.80
N MET A 38 5.33 -10.08 6.68
CA MET A 38 5.90 -10.80 5.56
C MET A 38 4.84 -10.97 4.49
N ALA A 39 5.23 -10.68 3.27
CA ALA A 39 4.35 -10.61 2.13
C ALA A 39 5.15 -10.95 0.88
N LEU A 40 4.57 -11.77 0.02
CA LEU A 40 5.04 -11.89 -1.35
C LEU A 40 4.31 -10.83 -2.17
N VAL A 41 5.07 -10.06 -2.91
CA VAL A 41 4.58 -9.11 -3.91
C VAL A 41 5.12 -9.51 -5.27
N THR A 42 4.50 -9.04 -6.34
CA THR A 42 5.00 -9.24 -7.70
C THR A 42 5.55 -7.91 -8.22
N PRO A 43 6.76 -7.49 -7.81
CA PRO A 43 7.27 -6.16 -8.10
C PRO A 43 7.69 -6.00 -9.56
N ASN A 44 7.73 -7.08 -10.34
CA ASN A 44 8.10 -7.07 -11.75
C ASN A 44 7.26 -8.03 -12.59
N GLN A 45 7.35 -7.85 -13.90
CA GLN A 45 6.72 -8.64 -14.95
C GLN A 45 6.83 -10.16 -14.77
N ASN A 46 8.03 -10.67 -14.48
CA ASN A 46 8.27 -12.10 -14.41
C ASN A 46 7.51 -12.71 -13.23
N THR A 47 7.57 -12.04 -12.08
CA THR A 47 6.82 -12.45 -10.88
C THR A 47 5.30 -12.31 -11.07
N LEU A 48 4.84 -11.29 -11.80
CA LEU A 48 3.42 -11.09 -12.10
C LEU A 48 2.90 -12.18 -13.05
N LYS A 49 3.61 -12.49 -14.13
CA LYS A 49 3.26 -13.57 -15.06
C LYS A 49 3.23 -14.92 -14.35
N ALA A 50 4.19 -15.19 -13.46
CA ALA A 50 4.18 -16.41 -12.66
C ALA A 50 2.94 -16.49 -11.75
N ALA A 51 2.53 -15.38 -11.12
CA ALA A 51 1.31 -15.32 -10.32
C ALA A 51 0.05 -15.56 -11.16
N ILE A 52 -0.04 -14.95 -12.35
CA ILE A 52 -1.12 -15.16 -13.31
C ILE A 52 -1.18 -16.64 -13.73
N SER A 53 -0.06 -17.23 -14.14
CA SER A 53 0.00 -18.65 -14.54
C SER A 53 -0.33 -19.61 -13.40
N ALA A 54 -0.09 -19.20 -12.15
CA ALA A 54 -0.48 -19.95 -10.95
C ALA A 54 -1.93 -19.68 -10.50
N ASN A 55 -2.74 -18.99 -11.30
CA ASN A 55 -4.11 -18.57 -10.97
C ASN A 55 -4.22 -17.84 -9.63
N GLN A 56 -3.18 -17.08 -9.26
CA GLN A 56 -3.21 -16.25 -8.07
C GLN A 56 -4.02 -14.96 -8.37
N PRO A 57 -4.77 -14.43 -7.38
CA PRO A 57 -5.52 -13.19 -7.55
C PRO A 57 -4.58 -12.03 -7.89
N ILE A 58 -4.96 -11.16 -8.83
CA ILE A 58 -4.20 -9.95 -9.16
C ILE A 58 -5.09 -8.73 -8.98
N TYR A 59 -4.47 -7.58 -8.70
CA TYR A 59 -5.16 -6.31 -8.65
C TYR A 59 -4.30 -5.25 -9.33
N LEU A 60 -4.58 -5.00 -10.61
CA LEU A 60 -3.75 -4.14 -11.44
C LEU A 60 -4.25 -2.71 -11.42
N ILE A 61 -3.42 -1.81 -10.91
CA ILE A 61 -3.66 -0.37 -10.91
C ILE A 61 -2.64 0.33 -11.79
N TYR A 62 -3.11 1.31 -12.55
CA TYR A 62 -2.26 2.37 -13.08
C TYR A 62 -2.58 3.68 -12.35
N ALA A 63 -1.58 4.24 -11.66
CA ALA A 63 -1.72 5.51 -10.96
C ALA A 63 -1.41 6.67 -11.91
N LEU A 64 -2.30 7.66 -11.94
CA LEU A 64 -2.21 8.71 -12.95
C LEU A 64 -1.16 9.77 -12.62
N PRO A 65 -0.57 10.41 -13.64
CA PRO A 65 0.33 11.54 -13.44
C PRO A 65 -0.31 12.65 -12.62
N LYS A 66 0.52 13.45 -11.94
CA LYS A 66 0.05 14.55 -11.08
C LYS A 66 -0.87 15.53 -11.81
N THR A 67 -0.64 15.79 -13.09
CA THR A 67 -1.48 16.67 -13.92
C THR A 67 -2.93 16.22 -14.00
N TRP A 68 -3.20 14.92 -13.85
CA TRP A 68 -4.54 14.33 -13.86
C TRP A 68 -5.08 14.08 -12.44
N ALA A 69 -4.23 13.55 -11.55
CA ALA A 69 -4.63 13.13 -10.22
C ALA A 69 -4.69 14.28 -9.20
N LYS A 70 -3.88 15.33 -9.41
CA LYS A 70 -3.74 16.50 -8.53
C LYS A 70 -3.47 17.76 -9.37
N PRO A 71 -4.43 18.17 -10.24
CA PRO A 71 -4.25 19.32 -11.10
C PRO A 71 -4.08 20.61 -10.28
N THR A 72 -3.27 21.53 -10.78
CA THR A 72 -3.05 22.84 -10.13
C THR A 72 -4.33 23.68 -10.08
N GLN A 73 -5.19 23.53 -11.09
CA GLN A 73 -6.49 24.18 -11.16
C GLN A 73 -7.58 23.13 -11.00
N TRP A 74 -8.57 23.42 -10.15
CA TRP A 74 -9.73 22.56 -10.00
C TRP A 74 -10.73 22.83 -11.12
N ALA A 75 -10.59 22.06 -12.21
CA ALA A 75 -11.43 22.18 -13.39
C ALA A 75 -11.80 20.79 -13.92
N SER A 76 -12.88 20.71 -14.67
CA SER A 76 -13.29 19.49 -15.36
C SER A 76 -12.18 19.01 -16.32
N LEU A 77 -11.92 17.71 -16.32
CA LEU A 77 -11.09 17.04 -17.34
C LEU A 77 -11.84 16.88 -18.67
N GLY A 78 -13.07 17.40 -18.76
CA GLY A 78 -13.94 17.26 -19.91
C GLY A 78 -14.37 15.81 -20.11
N GLN A 79 -14.95 15.54 -21.28
CA GLN A 79 -15.38 14.19 -21.62
C GLN A 79 -14.15 13.30 -21.90
N LEU A 80 -13.97 12.28 -21.06
CA LEU A 80 -12.85 11.35 -21.18
C LEU A 80 -13.17 10.24 -22.18
N ALA A 81 -12.22 9.95 -23.06
CA ALA A 81 -12.31 8.84 -24.00
C ALA A 81 -11.20 7.82 -23.73
N VAL A 82 -11.56 6.54 -23.73
CA VAL A 82 -10.64 5.43 -23.49
C VAL A 82 -10.64 4.49 -24.69
N LYS A 83 -9.46 4.02 -25.08
CA LYS A 83 -9.28 3.00 -26.12
C LYS A 83 -8.23 2.00 -25.66
N SER A 84 -8.39 0.74 -26.05
CA SER A 84 -7.37 -0.28 -25.84
C SER A 84 -6.99 -0.94 -27.16
N ASN A 85 -5.69 -1.18 -27.34
CA ASN A 85 -5.15 -1.99 -28.42
C ASN A 85 -4.96 -3.46 -28.00
N ALA A 86 -5.47 -3.86 -26.83
CA ALA A 86 -5.50 -5.25 -26.38
C ALA A 86 -6.28 -6.15 -27.34
N SER A 87 -5.93 -7.43 -27.38
CA SER A 87 -6.60 -8.44 -28.21
C SER A 87 -7.92 -8.92 -27.61
N THR A 88 -8.12 -8.68 -26.31
CA THR A 88 -9.29 -9.14 -25.54
C THR A 88 -10.09 -7.99 -24.94
N VAL A 89 -11.32 -8.28 -24.51
CA VAL A 89 -12.18 -7.32 -23.81
C VAL A 89 -11.57 -7.00 -22.45
N ILE A 90 -11.45 -5.70 -22.14
CA ILE A 90 -10.98 -5.21 -20.84
C ILE A 90 -12.16 -4.70 -20.02
N LYS A 91 -12.26 -5.15 -18.77
CA LYS A 91 -13.10 -4.52 -17.76
C LYS A 91 -12.25 -3.49 -17.05
N LEU A 92 -12.67 -2.22 -17.09
CA LEU A 92 -11.89 -1.11 -16.56
C LEU A 92 -12.74 -0.33 -15.57
N GLU A 93 -12.16 -0.02 -14.42
CA GLU A 93 -12.67 0.99 -13.51
C GLU A 93 -11.75 2.21 -13.57
N LEU A 94 -12.34 3.39 -13.63
CA LEU A 94 -11.64 4.67 -13.59
C LEU A 94 -12.12 5.42 -12.35
N GLY A 95 -11.20 5.83 -11.48
CA GLY A 95 -11.53 6.45 -10.19
C GLY A 95 -10.85 7.79 -9.97
N GLY A 96 -11.57 8.71 -9.35
CA GLY A 96 -11.15 10.10 -9.19
C GLY A 96 -12.13 10.93 -8.36
N GLN A 97 -12.20 12.22 -8.65
CA GLN A 97 -13.13 13.14 -7.97
C GLN A 97 -14.00 13.90 -8.96
N ASN A 98 -15.25 14.17 -8.55
CA ASN A 98 -16.21 14.98 -9.28
C ASN A 98 -16.02 16.50 -9.00
N PRO A 99 -16.79 17.41 -9.61
CA PRO A 99 -16.70 18.85 -9.34
C PRO A 99 -16.89 19.25 -7.88
N GLN A 100 -17.60 18.44 -7.09
CA GLN A 100 -17.87 18.65 -5.66
C GLN A 100 -16.77 18.10 -4.74
N HIS A 101 -15.60 17.72 -5.28
CA HIS A 101 -14.50 17.06 -4.56
C HIS A 101 -14.85 15.69 -3.97
N GLN A 102 -16.00 15.12 -4.32
CA GLN A 102 -16.41 13.81 -3.85
C GLN A 102 -15.73 12.74 -4.69
N ARG A 103 -15.31 11.65 -4.04
CA ARG A 103 -14.76 10.48 -4.74
C ARG A 103 -15.85 9.83 -5.58
N GLN A 104 -15.51 9.46 -6.80
CA GLN A 104 -16.38 8.69 -7.68
C GLN A 104 -15.54 7.72 -8.51
N SER A 105 -16.21 6.69 -9.04
CA SER A 105 -15.63 5.80 -10.04
C SER A 105 -16.66 5.43 -11.10
N GLU A 106 -16.16 5.11 -12.29
CA GLU A 106 -16.97 4.61 -13.41
C GLU A 106 -16.38 3.30 -13.92
N GLN A 107 -17.23 2.31 -14.12
CA GLN A 107 -16.86 1.03 -14.70
C GLN A 107 -17.31 0.97 -16.16
N ILE A 108 -16.38 0.58 -17.03
CA ILE A 108 -16.63 0.39 -18.46
C ILE A 108 -16.13 -0.98 -18.92
N VAL A 109 -16.78 -1.51 -19.95
CA VAL A 109 -16.31 -2.67 -20.70
C VAL A 109 -15.80 -2.17 -22.03
N LEU A 110 -14.53 -2.42 -22.31
CA LEU A 110 -13.83 -1.91 -23.48
C LEU A 110 -13.54 -3.05 -24.45
N PRO A 111 -14.27 -3.14 -25.58
CA PRO A 111 -13.97 -4.13 -26.61
C PRO A 111 -12.62 -3.85 -27.29
N PRO A 112 -11.99 -4.90 -27.86
CA PRO A 112 -10.74 -4.76 -28.60
C PRO A 112 -10.81 -3.66 -29.66
N GLN A 113 -9.80 -2.77 -29.68
CA GLN A 113 -9.62 -1.71 -30.68
C GLN A 113 -10.76 -0.68 -30.78
N LYS A 114 -11.75 -0.74 -29.89
CA LYS A 114 -12.87 0.22 -29.84
C LYS A 114 -12.58 1.33 -28.83
N ARG A 115 -13.15 2.49 -29.11
CA ARG A 115 -13.17 3.63 -28.19
C ARG A 115 -14.47 3.59 -27.38
N ALA A 116 -14.36 3.82 -26.09
CA ALA A 116 -15.48 4.11 -25.21
C ALA A 116 -15.31 5.52 -24.64
N THR A 117 -16.42 6.13 -24.25
CA THR A 117 -16.46 7.45 -23.66
C THR A 117 -17.08 7.35 -22.28
N LEU A 118 -16.47 8.00 -21.30
CA LEU A 118 -16.99 8.04 -19.94
C LEU A 118 -18.23 8.94 -19.90
N ARG A 119 -19.16 8.58 -19.02
CA ARG A 119 -20.39 9.34 -18.79
C ARG A 119 -20.24 10.33 -17.64
N SER A 120 -19.41 10.00 -16.67
CA SER A 120 -19.21 10.79 -15.45
C SER A 120 -18.21 11.92 -15.72
N GLU A 121 -18.47 13.06 -15.10
CA GLU A 121 -17.58 14.22 -15.15
C GLU A 121 -16.54 14.14 -14.04
N PHE A 122 -15.26 14.08 -14.40
CA PHE A 122 -14.14 14.06 -13.46
C PHE A 122 -13.41 15.41 -13.46
N CYS A 123 -13.13 15.97 -12.28
CA CYS A 123 -12.14 17.04 -12.12
C CYS A 123 -10.74 16.51 -11.82
N THR A 124 -10.66 15.29 -11.28
CA THR A 124 -9.40 14.54 -11.17
C THR A 124 -9.62 13.11 -11.56
N LEU A 125 -8.59 12.48 -12.12
CA LEU A 125 -8.56 11.04 -12.32
C LEU A 125 -7.30 10.51 -11.66
N SER A 126 -7.48 9.67 -10.64
CA SER A 126 -6.42 9.19 -9.76
C SER A 126 -5.85 7.85 -10.21
N TYR A 127 -6.72 6.96 -10.68
CA TYR A 127 -6.33 5.61 -11.04
C TYR A 127 -7.20 5.01 -12.14
N LEU A 128 -6.61 4.03 -12.82
CA LEU A 128 -7.31 3.00 -13.58
C LEU A 128 -7.09 1.65 -12.91
N TYR A 129 -8.12 0.80 -12.89
CA TYR A 129 -8.07 -0.55 -12.36
C TYR A 129 -8.60 -1.56 -13.38
N THR A 130 -7.89 -2.68 -13.54
CA THR A 130 -8.37 -3.84 -14.31
C THR A 130 -8.12 -5.14 -13.54
N PRO A 131 -9.08 -6.09 -13.52
CA PRO A 131 -8.88 -7.40 -12.91
C PRO A 131 -8.01 -8.33 -13.76
N ASN A 132 -7.83 -8.02 -15.05
CA ASN A 132 -7.11 -8.86 -16.01
C ASN A 132 -5.94 -8.08 -16.62
N PHE A 133 -4.82 -8.78 -16.85
CA PHE A 133 -3.65 -8.19 -17.48
C PHE A 133 -3.94 -7.76 -18.92
N PRO A 134 -3.81 -6.46 -19.26
CA PRO A 134 -4.00 -5.99 -20.62
C PRO A 134 -2.76 -6.34 -21.45
N ASP A 135 -2.97 -7.01 -22.59
CA ASP A 135 -1.89 -7.43 -23.50
C ASP A 135 -1.54 -6.38 -24.57
N GLY A 136 -2.11 -5.19 -24.47
CA GLY A 136 -1.86 -4.08 -25.38
C GLY A 136 -1.99 -2.72 -24.71
N THR A 137 -1.41 -1.70 -25.34
CA THR A 137 -1.42 -0.31 -24.84
C THR A 137 -2.85 0.23 -24.70
N MET A 138 -3.09 0.93 -23.60
CA MET A 138 -4.34 1.63 -23.34
C MET A 138 -4.13 3.14 -23.49
N GLY A 139 -5.06 3.82 -24.16
CA GLY A 139 -5.09 5.27 -24.30
C GLY A 139 -6.21 5.88 -23.49
N VAL A 140 -5.92 6.91 -22.70
CA VAL A 140 -6.91 7.76 -22.02
C VAL A 140 -6.74 9.19 -22.51
N HIS A 141 -7.76 9.73 -23.16
CA HIS A 141 -7.75 11.07 -23.72
C HIS A 141 -8.66 12.01 -22.94
N SER A 142 -8.15 13.21 -22.64
CA SER A 142 -8.91 14.34 -22.11
C SER A 142 -8.90 15.46 -23.14
N ALA A 143 -10.10 15.86 -23.57
CA ALA A 143 -10.26 17.01 -24.46
C ALA A 143 -9.89 18.33 -23.76
N ALA A 144 -10.18 18.46 -22.46
CA ALA A 144 -9.88 19.67 -21.69
C ALA A 144 -8.38 19.90 -21.51
N LEU A 145 -7.60 18.83 -21.32
CA LEU A 145 -6.14 18.90 -21.23
C LEU A 145 -5.44 18.88 -22.59
N ASN A 146 -6.17 18.57 -23.67
CA ASN A 146 -5.61 18.27 -25.00
C ASN A 146 -4.47 17.23 -24.93
N GLU A 147 -4.65 16.21 -24.10
CA GLU A 147 -3.62 15.21 -23.78
C GLU A 147 -4.19 13.79 -23.99
N THR A 148 -3.33 12.88 -24.46
CA THR A 148 -3.62 11.43 -24.45
C THR A 148 -2.54 10.72 -23.66
N LEU A 149 -2.92 10.12 -22.54
CA LEU A 149 -2.05 9.21 -21.79
C LEU A 149 -2.05 7.87 -22.49
N LEU A 150 -0.85 7.37 -22.81
CA LEU A 150 -0.64 6.02 -23.30
C LEU A 150 -0.04 5.19 -22.15
N ILE A 151 -0.68 4.08 -21.84
CA ILE A 151 -0.35 3.19 -20.74
C ILE A 151 0.08 1.88 -21.34
N ASP A 152 1.36 1.59 -21.25
CA ASP A 152 1.92 0.32 -21.69
C ASP A 152 1.55 -0.81 -20.72
N PRO A 153 1.36 -2.06 -21.19
CA PRO A 153 1.18 -3.22 -20.30
C PRO A 153 2.20 -3.32 -19.16
N LEU A 154 3.44 -2.84 -19.36
CA LEU A 154 4.50 -2.82 -18.35
C LEU A 154 4.26 -1.82 -17.21
N GLU A 155 3.43 -0.79 -17.42
CA GLU A 155 3.20 0.28 -16.44
C GLU A 155 2.13 -0.07 -15.39
N TRP A 156 1.39 -1.16 -15.60
CA TRP A 156 0.40 -1.64 -14.65
C TRP A 156 1.07 -2.27 -13.43
N CYS A 157 0.71 -1.77 -12.25
CA CYS A 157 1.24 -2.24 -10.98
C CYS A 157 0.25 -3.20 -10.31
N ASN A 158 0.69 -4.42 -9.99
CA ASN A 158 -0.07 -5.31 -9.13
C ASN A 158 0.11 -4.90 -7.68
N ILE A 159 -0.97 -4.50 -7.02
CA ILE A 159 -0.97 -4.14 -5.59
C ILE A 159 -1.41 -5.30 -4.68
N TRP A 160 -1.70 -6.47 -5.25
CA TRP A 160 -2.06 -7.63 -4.46
C TRP A 160 -0.87 -8.16 -3.65
N VAL A 161 -1.17 -8.62 -2.44
CA VAL A 161 -0.19 -9.19 -1.51
C VAL A 161 -0.53 -10.66 -1.26
N TYR A 162 0.45 -11.55 -1.46
CA TYR A 162 0.27 -12.99 -1.33
C TYR A 162 0.96 -13.52 -0.09
N GLY A 163 0.42 -14.61 0.47
CA GLY A 163 1.05 -15.35 1.55
C GLY A 163 1.37 -14.47 2.76
N MET A 164 0.46 -13.55 3.09
CA MET A 164 0.63 -12.60 4.18
C MET A 164 0.79 -13.35 5.50
N GLU A 165 1.87 -13.05 6.20
CA GLU A 165 2.22 -13.64 7.48
C GLU A 165 2.65 -12.52 8.43
N ILE A 166 2.05 -12.47 9.62
CA ILE A 166 2.40 -11.50 10.65
C ILE A 166 3.22 -12.24 11.70
N ILE A 167 4.49 -11.85 11.85
CA ILE A 167 5.35 -12.34 12.93
C ILE A 167 5.42 -11.25 13.98
N PHE A 168 4.84 -11.49 15.14
CA PHE A 168 5.03 -10.60 16.27
C PHE A 168 6.40 -10.81 16.91
N GLY A 169 7.18 -9.74 17.04
CA GLY A 169 8.58 -9.82 17.48
C GLY A 169 8.81 -9.47 18.94
N GLY A 170 7.87 -8.79 19.60
CA GLY A 170 7.98 -8.44 21.01
C GLY A 170 7.09 -7.27 21.41
N TYR A 171 7.04 -7.00 22.70
CA TYR A 171 6.35 -5.84 23.25
C TYR A 171 7.24 -5.07 24.23
N ILE A 172 6.85 -3.83 24.52
CA ILE A 172 7.48 -2.98 25.54
C ILE A 172 6.51 -1.87 25.91
N THR A 173 6.56 -1.37 27.14
CA THR A 173 5.75 -0.19 27.49
C THR A 173 6.33 1.06 26.82
N ARG A 174 5.50 2.06 26.55
CA ARG A 174 5.95 3.34 26.01
C ARG A 174 6.99 4.00 26.93
N GLY A 175 6.79 3.91 28.24
CA GLY A 175 7.69 4.47 29.24
C GLY A 175 9.10 3.87 29.16
N GLU A 176 9.18 2.53 29.15
CA GLU A 176 10.45 1.81 28.98
C GLU A 176 11.09 2.11 27.62
N PHE A 177 10.32 2.10 26.54
CA PHE A 177 10.84 2.41 25.21
C PHE A 177 11.44 3.81 25.15
N ARG A 178 10.79 4.81 25.74
CA ARG A 178 11.31 6.19 25.76
C ARG A 178 12.63 6.31 26.54
N GLN A 179 12.82 5.46 27.55
CA GLN A 179 14.04 5.47 28.36
C GLN A 179 15.20 4.74 27.68
N GLN A 180 14.92 3.65 26.97
CA GLN A 180 15.94 2.76 26.41
C GLN A 180 16.27 3.06 24.94
N ALA A 181 15.29 3.54 24.17
CA ALA A 181 15.46 3.77 22.74
C ALA A 181 16.37 4.95 22.44
N THR A 182 17.12 4.84 21.36
CA THR A 182 18.01 5.89 20.87
C THR A 182 17.40 6.60 19.67
N ARG A 183 17.77 7.87 19.44
CA ARG A 183 17.29 8.59 18.25
C ARG A 183 17.99 8.10 16.99
N LEU A 184 17.20 7.93 15.94
CA LEU A 184 17.61 7.52 14.60
C LEU A 184 17.17 8.59 13.58
N PRO A 185 18.11 9.30 12.94
CA PRO A 185 17.80 10.32 11.96
C PRO A 185 17.00 9.79 10.76
N ALA A 186 16.28 10.69 10.08
CA ALA A 186 15.68 10.38 8.79
C ALA A 186 16.76 9.99 7.76
N GLY A 187 16.44 9.06 6.85
CA GLY A 187 17.38 8.56 5.84
C GLY A 187 18.33 7.46 6.35
N SER A 188 18.22 7.05 7.62
CA SER A 188 19.06 6.00 8.21
C SER A 188 18.75 4.63 7.61
N ARG A 189 19.78 3.81 7.38
CA ARG A 189 19.62 2.43 6.92
C ARG A 189 19.16 1.54 8.07
N VAL A 190 18.17 0.70 7.81
CA VAL A 190 17.63 -0.27 8.76
C VAL A 190 17.46 -1.63 8.08
N PHE A 191 17.20 -2.67 8.87
CA PHE A 191 17.05 -4.03 8.35
C PHE A 191 15.75 -4.21 7.55
N GLN A 192 14.65 -3.60 7.99
CA GLN A 192 13.31 -3.87 7.47
C GLN A 192 13.03 -3.20 6.11
N TYR A 193 13.70 -2.09 5.81
CA TYR A 193 13.57 -1.35 4.57
C TYR A 193 14.82 -0.49 4.32
N SER A 194 14.98 0.02 3.09
CA SER A 194 16.24 0.66 2.66
C SER A 194 16.66 1.86 3.50
N ARG A 195 15.73 2.78 3.78
CA ARG A 195 15.96 3.99 4.60
C ARG A 195 14.71 4.46 5.34
N THR A 196 14.86 5.04 6.52
CA THR A 196 13.79 5.74 7.25
C THR A 196 13.32 6.97 6.49
N GLN A 197 12.01 7.22 6.48
CA GLN A 197 11.42 8.43 5.86
C GLN A 197 11.35 9.60 6.84
N THR A 198 11.29 9.31 8.13
CA THR A 198 11.16 10.29 9.22
C THR A 198 12.23 10.03 10.29
N GLU A 199 12.37 10.96 11.23
CA GLU A 199 13.14 10.71 12.45
C GLU A 199 12.38 9.70 13.33
N ASN A 200 13.10 8.73 13.88
CA ASN A 200 12.54 7.66 14.70
C ASN A 200 13.32 7.52 16.00
N PHE A 201 12.71 6.93 17.01
CA PHE A 201 13.43 6.25 18.07
C PHE A 201 13.56 4.77 17.72
N THR A 202 14.68 4.17 18.10
CA THR A 202 15.05 2.80 17.73
C THR A 202 15.53 1.99 18.92
N LEU A 203 15.13 0.72 18.95
CA LEU A 203 15.59 -0.29 19.91
C LEU A 203 15.72 -1.65 19.21
N PRO A 204 16.80 -2.43 19.40
CA PRO A 204 16.90 -3.77 18.83
C PRO A 204 15.75 -4.69 19.27
N PHE A 205 15.24 -5.54 18.38
CA PHE A 205 14.13 -6.46 18.70
C PHE A 205 14.47 -7.43 19.83
N ARG A 206 15.73 -7.82 19.97
CA ARG A 206 16.22 -8.64 21.10
C ARG A 206 16.06 -7.99 22.49
N GLU A 207 15.83 -6.68 22.55
CA GLU A 207 15.64 -5.92 23.79
C GLU A 207 14.14 -5.73 24.12
N LEU A 208 13.24 -6.25 23.28
CA LEU A 208 11.81 -6.29 23.57
C LEU A 208 11.44 -7.46 24.48
N HIS A 209 10.37 -7.29 25.24
CA HIS A 209 9.80 -8.34 26.05
C HIS A 209 9.12 -9.41 25.18
N PRO A 210 9.22 -10.71 25.54
CA PRO A 210 8.62 -11.79 24.78
C PRO A 210 7.09 -11.80 24.95
N LEU A 211 6.36 -11.93 23.86
CA LEU A 211 4.89 -11.85 23.86
C LEU A 211 4.18 -12.97 24.61
N GLY A 212 4.85 -14.12 24.80
CA GLY A 212 4.29 -15.24 25.56
C GLY A 212 3.84 -14.82 26.96
N GLU A 213 4.62 -13.96 27.62
CA GLU A 213 4.27 -13.43 28.94
C GLU A 213 3.05 -12.52 28.90
N LEU A 214 2.99 -11.62 27.91
CA LEU A 214 1.87 -10.72 27.73
C LEU A 214 0.57 -11.50 27.45
N PHE A 215 0.63 -12.50 26.58
CA PHE A 215 -0.51 -13.34 26.24
C PHE A 215 -0.97 -14.19 27.42
N ALA A 216 -0.05 -14.74 28.22
CA ALA A 216 -0.39 -15.45 29.44
C ALA A 216 -1.13 -14.53 30.44
N ARG A 217 -0.62 -13.31 30.67
CA ARG A 217 -1.29 -12.32 31.55
C ARG A 217 -2.67 -11.94 31.02
N ALA A 218 -2.81 -11.72 29.72
CA ALA A 218 -4.09 -11.39 29.10
C ALA A 218 -5.12 -12.53 29.25
N GLN A 219 -4.69 -13.79 29.15
CA GLN A 219 -5.55 -14.95 29.39
C GLN A 219 -6.00 -15.04 30.85
N SER A 220 -5.08 -14.84 31.82
CA SER A 220 -5.43 -14.82 33.24
C SER A 220 -6.46 -13.73 33.55
N TRP A 221 -6.26 -12.51 33.06
CA TRP A 221 -7.23 -11.41 33.21
C TRP A 221 -8.61 -11.72 32.62
N GLN A 222 -8.65 -12.46 31.50
CA GLN A 222 -9.92 -12.88 30.91
C GLN A 222 -10.63 -13.94 31.77
N GLN A 223 -9.89 -14.82 32.43
CA GLN A 223 -10.44 -15.83 33.33
C GLN A 223 -10.97 -15.20 34.63
N ASP A 224 -10.24 -14.24 35.20
CA ASP A 224 -10.65 -13.49 36.40
C ASP A 224 -11.88 -12.59 36.14
N ARG A 225 -12.16 -12.28 34.87
CA ARG A 225 -13.33 -11.51 34.41
C ARG A 225 -14.54 -12.37 34.05
N LYS A 226 -14.44 -13.71 34.04
CA LYS A 226 -15.62 -14.56 33.89
C LYS A 226 -16.39 -14.53 35.23
N PRO A 227 -17.69 -14.21 35.22
CA PRO A 227 -18.51 -14.16 36.43
C PRO A 227 -18.63 -15.53 37.10
#